data_AF-A0A844ECC8-F1
#
_entry.id   AF-A0A844ECC8-F1
#
_cell.length_a   1.000
_cell.length_b   1.000
_cell.length_c   1.000
_cell.angle_alpha   90.00
_cell.angle_beta   90.00
_cell.angle_gamma   90.00
#
_symmetry.space_group_name_H-M   'P 1'
#
loop_
_entity.id
_entity.type
_entity.pdbx_description
1 polymer ?
#
loop_
_entity_poly.entity_id
_entity_poly.type
_entity_poly.pdbx_seq_one_letter_code
_entity_poly.pdbx_strand_id
1 'polypeptide(L)' 'MEATEKRYLNYKEAMAYMGIGSYNTLHKYMALGLKVTMTPFGSKIDKQDIDDFLKQYKM' A
#
# COMPACT_ATOMS: atom_id res chain seq x y z
N MET A 1 18.95 4.36 -15.73
CA MET A 1 17.85 3.38 -15.70
C MET A 1 16.65 4.12 -15.14
N GLU A 2 15.69 4.50 -15.98
CA GLU A 2 14.42 5.04 -15.49
C GLU A 2 13.77 3.94 -14.66
N ALA A 3 13.67 4.14 -13.34
CA ALA A 3 12.90 3.29 -12.48
C ALA A 3 11.44 3.46 -12.91
N THR A 4 10.93 2.53 -13.73
CA THR A 4 9.50 2.44 -13.99
C THR A 4 8.83 2.31 -12.64
N GLU A 5 8.19 3.38 -12.19
CA GLU A 5 7.55 3.40 -10.88
C GLU A 5 6.51 2.27 -10.85
N LYS A 6 6.79 1.22 -10.05
CA LYS A 6 5.83 0.13 -9.87
C LYS A 6 4.56 0.73 -9.30
N ARG A 7 3.51 0.73 -10.11
CA ARG A 7 2.16 1.15 -9.71
C ARG A 7 1.60 0.26 -8.59
N TYR A 8 1.86 -1.04 -8.66
CA TYR A 8 1.38 -2.02 -7.69
C TYR A 8 2.51 -2.51 -6.79
N LEU A 9 2.33 -2.31 -5.50
CA LEU A 9 3.27 -2.67 -4.44
C LEU A 9 2.81 -3.94 -3.72
N ASN A 10 3.76 -4.78 -3.34
CA ASN A 10 3.49 -5.82 -2.33
C ASN A 10 3.46 -5.22 -0.91
N TYR A 11 3.10 -6.00 0.10
CA TYR A 11 3.01 -5.50 1.48
C TYR A 11 4.31 -4.86 2.00
N LYS A 12 5.48 -5.45 1.73
CA LYS A 12 6.77 -4.86 2.15
C LYS A 12 7.04 -3.53 1.47
N GLU A 13 6.80 -3.47 0.16
CA GLU A 13 6.98 -2.24 -0.62
C GLU A 13 5.99 -1.15 -0.19
N ALA A 14 4.73 -1.49 0.03
CA ALA A 14 3.70 -0.57 0.49
C ALA A 14 4.00 -0.04 1.89
N MET A 15 4.47 -0.90 2.80
CA MET A 15 4.91 -0.49 4.13
C MET A 15 6.07 0.51 4.07
N ALA A 16 7.09 0.21 3.25
CA ALA A 16 8.21 1.12 3.04
C ALA A 16 7.77 2.46 2.43
N TYR A 17 6.84 2.43 1.48
CA TYR A 17 6.27 3.62 0.85
C TYR A 17 5.49 4.50 1.83
N MET A 18 4.69 3.89 2.71
CA MET A 18 3.95 4.60 3.77
C MET A 18 4.81 4.96 4.99
N GLY A 19 6.09 4.57 5.04
CA GLY A 19 6.95 4.78 6.20
C GLY A 19 6.57 3.97 7.44
N ILE A 20 5.85 2.84 7.29
CA ILE A 20 5.44 1.98 8.41
C ILE A 20 6.34 0.75 8.53
N GLY A 21 6.74 0.41 9.76
CA GLY A 21 7.62 -0.74 10.02
C GLY A 21 6.89 -2.02 10.44
N SER A 22 5.56 -2.01 10.52
CA SER A 22 4.77 -3.12 11.07
C SER A 22 3.64 -3.57 10.15
N TYR A 23 3.59 -4.88 9.90
CA TYR A 23 2.47 -5.51 9.18
C TYR A 23 1.14 -5.32 9.90
N ASN A 24 1.13 -5.25 11.24
CA ASN A 24 -0.09 -4.99 11.99
C ASN A 24 -0.67 -3.61 11.65
N THR A 25 0.18 -2.61 11.45
CA THR A 25 -0.26 -1.28 11.01
C THR A 25 -0.84 -1.34 9.59
N LEU A 26 -0.19 -2.07 8.68
CA LEU A 26 -0.73 -2.28 7.33
C LEU A 26 -2.11 -2.95 7.37
N HIS A 27 -2.29 -4.02 8.15
CA HIS A 27 -3.59 -4.69 8.30
C HIS A 27 -4.66 -3.78 8.91
N LYS A 28 -4.29 -2.90 9.86
CA LYS A 28 -5.21 -1.87 10.37
C LYS A 28 -5.65 -0.91 9.26
N TYR A 29 -4.73 -0.48 8.40
CA TYR A 29 -5.08 0.39 7.26
C TYR A 29 -6.01 -0.32 6.28
N MET A 30 -5.81 -1.62 6.02
CA MET A 30 -6.74 -2.43 5.22
C MET A 30 -8.13 -2.50 5.86
N ALA A 31 -8.21 -2.69 7.18
CA ALA A 31 -9.47 -2.69 7.91
C ALA A 31 -10.16 -1.31 7.93
N LEU A 32 -9.38 -0.23 7.83
CA LEU A 32 -9.87 1.14 7.75
C LEU A 32 -10.32 1.56 6.35
N GLY A 33 -9.97 0.78 5.31
CA GLY A 33 -10.41 1.02 3.94
C GLY A 33 -9.31 1.10 2.88
N LEU A 34 -8.04 0.84 3.22
CA LEU A 34 -6.98 0.71 2.23
C LEU A 34 -7.28 -0.46 1.30
N LYS A 35 -7.44 -0.18 0.00
CA LYS A 35 -7.75 -1.19 -1.00
C LYS A 35 -6.56 -2.12 -1.25
N VAL A 36 -6.87 -3.42 -1.28
CA VAL A 36 -5.90 -4.47 -1.58
C VAL A 36 -6.48 -5.36 -2.66
N THR A 37 -5.71 -5.55 -3.73
CA THR A 37 -6.03 -6.45 -4.82
C THR A 37 -5.33 -7.78 -4.57
N MET A 38 -6.10 -8.84 -4.32
CA MET A 38 -5.57 -10.19 -4.27
C MET A 38 -5.41 -10.74 -5.68
N THR A 39 -4.18 -11.14 -6.03
CA THR A 39 -3.88 -11.85 -7.27
C THR A 39 -3.49 -13.29 -6.97
N PRO A 40 -3.50 -14.21 -7.95
CA PRO A 40 -2.98 -15.57 -7.77
C PRO A 40 -1.51 -15.61 -7.31
N PHE A 41 -0.77 -14.52 -7.53
CA PHE A 41 0.64 -14.37 -7.18
C PHE A 41 0.85 -13.61 -5.85
N GLY A 42 -0.23 -13.34 -5.12
CA GLY A 42 -0.23 -12.65 -3.84
C GLY A 42 -0.92 -11.28 -3.87
N SER A 43 -0.89 -10.58 -2.73
CA SER A 43 -1.55 -9.29 -2.55
C SER A 43 -0.76 -8.13 -3.16
N LYS A 44 -1.49 -7.24 -3.82
CA LYS A 44 -1.00 -6.03 -4.46
C LYS A 44 -1.81 -4.82 -3.99
N ILE A 45 -1.13 -3.70 -3.80
CA ILE A 45 -1.70 -2.44 -3.36
C ILE A 45 -1.30 -1.38 -4.38
N ASP A 46 -2.27 -0.67 -4.97
CA ASP A 46 -1.97 0.44 -5.89
C ASP A 46 -1.40 1.62 -5.08
N LYS A 47 -0.31 2.23 -5.55
CA LYS A 47 0.23 3.47 -4.98
C LYS A 47 -0.84 4.56 -4.91
N GLN A 48 -1.69 4.68 -5.93
CA GLN A 48 -2.75 5.68 -5.95
C GLN A 48 -3.77 5.45 -4.82
N ASP A 49 -4.12 4.18 -4.55
CA ASP A 49 -5.02 3.84 -3.44
C ASP A 49 -4.37 4.17 -2.08
N ILE A 50 -3.04 4.02 -1.95
CA ILE A 50 -2.31 4.46 -0.76
C ILE A 50 -2.36 5.98 -0.64
N ASP A 51 -2.07 6.72 -1.70
CA ASP A 51 -2.07 8.18 -1.69
C ASP A 51 -3.45 8.75 -1.35
N ASP A 52 -4.50 8.17 -1.93
CA ASP A 52 -5.88 8.57 -1.68
C ASP A 52 -6.28 8.25 -0.23
N PHE A 53 -5.86 7.09 0.29
CA PHE A 53 -6.04 6.73 1.70
C PHE A 53 -5.30 7.72 2.63
N LEU A 54 -4.02 8.00 2.38
CA LEU A 54 -3.23 8.92 3.21
C LEU A 54 -3.81 10.35 3.20
N LYS A 55 -4.26 10.83 2.03
CA LYS A 55 -4.96 12.13 1.89
C LYS A 55 -6.25 12.15 2.69
N GLN A 56 -7.04 11.09 2.64
CA GLN A 56 -8.30 10.97 3.37
C GLN A 56 -8.07 11.03 4.89
N TYR A 57 -6.97 10.46 5.37
CA TYR A 57 -6.63 10.43 6.79
C TYR A 57 -5.79 11.63 7.28
N LYS A 58 -5.52 12.63 6.41
CA LYS A 58 -4.73 13.85 6.72
C LYS A 58 -3.52 13.58 7.63
N MET A 59 -2.71 12.58 7.28
CA MET A 59 -1.38 12.42 7.89
C MET A 59 -0.37 13.35 7.23
#